data_AF-A0A1Q8G1G9-F1
#
_entry.id   AF-A0A1Q8G1G9-F1
#
_cell.length_a   1.000
_cell.length_b   1.000
_cell.length_c   1.000
_cell.angle_alpha   90.00
_cell.angle_beta   90.00
_cell.angle_gamma   90.00
#
_symmetry.space_group_name_H-M   'P 1'
#
loop_
_entity.id
_entity.type
_entity.pdbx_description
1 polymer ?
#
loop_
_entity_poly.entity_id
_entity_poly.type
_entity_poly.pdbx_seq_one_letter_code
_entity_poly.pdbx_strand_id
1 'polypeptide(L)'
;MKHLATLVASVGIAAQYYADGRVTVNPGDYLAVVSNRFPMQLRVPMSGPVEAALMEIPISRIDLAIEASTPAPTYKIWTSGYQSLVRHLIAPLFVDFYEQHLPWIEANLGGRDGSKWPAVLDFARVIRNACSHGGKLTFKNSTSRSVNWRGITYSPADHDKLVVCADLSLADIIALVFDISDELDARGCPQT
;
A
#
# COMPACT_ATOMS: atom_id res chain seq x y z
N MET A 1 -10.35 0.04 -1.13
CA MET A 1 -9.97 -1.29 -0.58
C MET A 1 -10.48 -2.51 -1.37
N LYS A 2 -11.67 -2.49 -2.00
CA LYS A 2 -12.19 -3.67 -2.71
C LYS A 2 -11.33 -4.11 -3.89
N HIS A 3 -11.00 -3.18 -4.78
CA HIS A 3 -10.14 -3.43 -5.94
C HIS A 3 -8.74 -3.93 -5.54
N LEU A 4 -8.21 -3.46 -4.42
CA LEU A 4 -6.92 -3.92 -3.89
C LEU A 4 -6.94 -5.42 -3.61
N ALA A 5 -7.93 -5.90 -2.86
CA ALA A 5 -7.99 -7.31 -2.49
C ALA A 5 -8.16 -8.20 -3.72
N THR A 6 -9.05 -7.82 -4.65
CA THR A 6 -9.24 -8.55 -5.91
C THR A 6 -7.95 -8.58 -6.73
N LEU A 7 -7.21 -7.47 -6.83
CA LEU A 7 -5.95 -7.42 -7.57
C LEU A 7 -4.88 -8.29 -6.91
N VAL A 8 -4.68 -8.15 -5.61
CA VAL A 8 -3.66 -8.90 -4.87
C VAL A 8 -3.96 -10.39 -4.88
N ALA A 9 -5.23 -10.79 -4.69
CA ALA A 9 -5.66 -12.17 -4.82
C ALA A 9 -5.43 -12.71 -6.24
N SER A 10 -5.83 -11.96 -7.28
CA SER A 10 -5.61 -12.36 -8.68
C SER A 10 -4.14 -12.61 -9.00
N VAL A 11 -3.27 -11.70 -8.55
CA VAL A 11 -1.81 -11.82 -8.76
C VAL A 11 -1.26 -13.02 -7.98
N GLY A 12 -1.69 -13.23 -6.73
CA GLY A 12 -1.28 -14.38 -5.92
C GLY A 12 -1.70 -15.72 -6.54
N ILE A 13 -2.95 -15.81 -7.01
CA ILE A 13 -3.50 -16.98 -7.70
C ILE A 13 -2.69 -17.26 -8.98
N ALA A 14 -2.41 -16.24 -9.79
CA ALA A 14 -1.63 -16.38 -11.01
C ALA A 14 -0.19 -16.84 -10.73
N ALA A 15 0.45 -16.30 -9.69
CA ALA A 15 1.79 -16.71 -9.27
C ALA A 15 1.82 -18.17 -8.80
N GLN A 16 0.83 -18.59 -8.00
CA GLN A 16 0.69 -19.98 -7.56
C GLN A 16 0.47 -20.92 -8.75
N TYR A 17 -0.42 -20.55 -9.68
CA TYR A 17 -0.67 -21.32 -10.89
C TYR A 17 0.60 -21.49 -11.74
N TYR A 18 1.39 -20.42 -11.89
CA TYR A 18 2.66 -20.50 -12.60
C TYR A 18 3.69 -21.41 -11.91
N ALA A 19 3.72 -21.40 -10.56
CA ALA A 19 4.63 -22.24 -9.79
C ALA A 19 4.27 -23.74 -9.86
N ASP A 20 2.98 -24.07 -9.74
CA ASP A 20 2.53 -25.43 -9.49
C ASP A 20 1.78 -26.07 -10.68
N GLY A 21 1.50 -25.29 -11.73
CA GLY A 21 0.68 -25.69 -12.87
C GLY A 21 -0.82 -25.83 -12.58
N ARG A 22 -1.22 -25.58 -11.32
CA ARG A 22 -2.61 -25.59 -10.85
C ARG A 22 -2.75 -24.67 -9.65
N VAL A 23 -3.97 -24.22 -9.40
CA VAL A 23 -4.31 -23.47 -8.19
C VAL A 23 -5.60 -24.04 -7.62
N THR A 24 -5.62 -24.26 -6.31
CA THR A 24 -6.83 -24.60 -5.56
C THR A 24 -6.92 -23.59 -4.45
N VAL A 25 -8.03 -22.85 -4.42
CA VAL A 25 -8.28 -21.83 -3.41
C VAL A 25 -9.51 -22.24 -2.64
N ASN A 26 -9.37 -22.35 -1.32
CA ASN A 26 -10.45 -22.72 -0.42
C ASN A 26 -10.86 -21.51 0.45
N PRO A 27 -12.09 -21.49 0.98
CA PRO A 27 -12.47 -20.52 1.99
C PRO A 27 -11.49 -20.52 3.17
N GLY A 28 -10.96 -19.34 3.50
CA GLY A 28 -9.94 -19.16 4.54
C GLY A 28 -8.50 -19.11 4.04
N ASP A 29 -8.24 -19.51 2.79
CA ASP A 29 -6.91 -19.35 2.18
C ASP A 29 -6.60 -17.87 1.98
N TYR A 30 -5.34 -17.50 2.24
CA TYR A 30 -4.87 -16.12 2.16
C TYR A 30 -3.47 -16.04 1.54
N LEU A 31 -3.21 -14.91 0.90
CA LEU A 31 -1.86 -14.49 0.52
C LEU A 31 -1.25 -13.70 1.67
N ALA A 32 -0.11 -14.16 2.19
CA ALA A 32 0.68 -13.43 3.16
C ALA A 32 1.63 -12.47 2.44
N VAL A 33 1.51 -11.17 2.72
CA VAL A 33 2.42 -10.14 2.24
C VAL A 33 3.21 -9.62 3.44
N VAL A 34 4.51 -9.90 3.47
CA VAL A 34 5.38 -9.53 4.59
C VAL A 34 5.78 -8.05 4.47
N SER A 35 5.79 -7.36 5.60
CA SER A 35 6.32 -5.99 5.71
C SER A 35 7.85 -5.99 5.61
N ASN A 36 8.42 -5.01 4.91
CA ASN A 36 9.88 -4.85 4.88
C ASN A 36 10.39 -4.03 6.07
N ARG A 37 9.50 -3.38 6.81
CA ARG A 37 9.85 -2.38 7.85
C ARG A 37 9.39 -2.72 9.25
N PHE A 38 8.40 -3.60 9.38
CA PHE A 38 7.75 -3.93 10.62
C PHE A 38 7.65 -5.45 10.77
N PRO A 39 7.63 -5.98 12.00
CA PRO A 39 7.49 -7.41 12.26
C PRO A 39 6.05 -7.89 12.06
N MET A 40 5.45 -7.57 10.90
CA MET A 40 4.07 -7.87 10.57
C MET A 40 3.90 -8.40 9.15
N GLN A 41 2.76 -9.03 8.90
CA GLN A 41 2.31 -9.42 7.58
C GLN A 41 0.85 -9.03 7.38
N LEU A 42 0.52 -8.66 6.15
CA LEU A 42 -0.85 -8.48 5.69
C LEU A 42 -1.34 -9.80 5.11
N ARG A 43 -2.48 -10.30 5.58
CA ARG A 43 -3.19 -11.43 4.98
C ARG A 43 -4.32 -10.91 4.12
N VAL A 44 -4.27 -11.25 2.84
CA VAL A 44 -5.31 -10.92 1.86
C VAL A 44 -6.04 -12.20 1.47
N PRO A 45 -7.37 -12.27 1.60
CA PRO A 45 -8.11 -13.48 1.27
C PRO A 45 -7.94 -13.81 -0.22
N MET A 46 -7.60 -15.07 -0.52
CA MET A 46 -7.47 -15.53 -1.91
C MET A 46 -8.81 -16.00 -2.47
N SER A 47 -9.72 -16.47 -1.62
CA SER A 47 -11.09 -16.83 -2.02
C SER A 47 -12.08 -15.72 -1.69
N GLY A 48 -13.03 -15.47 -2.59
CA GLY A 48 -14.12 -14.53 -2.45
C GLY A 48 -13.98 -13.32 -3.38
N PRO A 49 -12.96 -12.47 -3.25
CA PRO A 49 -12.86 -11.23 -4.02
C PRO A 49 -12.78 -11.41 -5.53
N VAL A 50 -12.16 -12.48 -6.02
CA VAL A 50 -12.01 -12.75 -7.46
C VAL A 50 -13.30 -13.36 -8.01
N GLU A 51 -13.86 -14.33 -7.30
CA GLU A 51 -15.11 -15.00 -7.66
C GLU A 51 -16.28 -14.03 -7.66
N ALA A 52 -16.38 -13.16 -6.65
CA ALA A 52 -17.41 -12.13 -6.59
C ALA A 52 -17.29 -11.16 -7.78
N ALA A 53 -16.06 -10.77 -8.16
CA ALA A 53 -15.85 -9.92 -9.34
C ALA A 53 -16.27 -10.63 -10.64
N LEU A 54 -15.93 -11.91 -10.81
CA LEU A 54 -16.31 -12.71 -11.98
C LEU A 54 -17.82 -12.95 -12.08
N MET A 55 -18.51 -13.03 -10.95
CA MET A 55 -19.95 -13.26 -10.87
C MET A 55 -20.77 -11.95 -10.79
N GLU A 56 -20.12 -10.79 -10.93
CA GLU A 56 -20.74 -9.47 -10.76
C GLU A 56 -21.46 -9.30 -9.40
N ILE A 57 -21.00 -10.00 -8.37
CA ILE A 57 -21.54 -9.93 -7.02
C ILE A 57 -20.89 -8.75 -6.29
N PRO A 58 -21.69 -7.80 -5.76
CA PRO A 58 -21.15 -6.67 -5.02
C PRO A 58 -20.49 -7.16 -3.72
N ILE A 59 -19.19 -6.88 -3.59
CA ILE A 59 -18.45 -7.17 -2.35
C ILE A 59 -18.82 -6.11 -1.31
N SER A 60 -19.54 -6.50 -0.25
CA SER A 60 -19.88 -5.60 0.86
C SER A 60 -18.75 -5.46 1.88
N ARG A 61 -17.96 -6.53 2.07
CA ARG A 61 -16.89 -6.61 3.08
C ARG A 61 -15.72 -7.45 2.57
N ILE A 62 -14.51 -7.02 2.91
CA ILE A 62 -13.28 -7.82 2.77
C ILE A 62 -12.59 -7.79 4.12
N ASP A 63 -12.30 -8.97 4.65
CA ASP A 63 -11.51 -9.11 5.87
C ASP A 63 -10.03 -9.16 5.51
N LEU A 64 -9.32 -8.10 5.87
CA LEU A 64 -7.86 -8.06 5.87
C LEU A 64 -7.38 -8.28 7.30
N ALA A 65 -6.35 -9.10 7.48
CA ALA A 65 -5.73 -9.27 8.78
C ALA A 65 -4.30 -8.75 8.75
N ILE A 66 -3.95 -7.93 9.74
CA ILE A 66 -2.56 -7.60 10.06
C ILE A 66 -2.17 -8.48 11.23
N GLU A 67 -1.14 -9.29 11.05
CA GLU A 67 -0.65 -10.20 12.07
C GLU A 67 0.86 -10.07 12.25
N ALA A 68 1.38 -10.59 13.36
CA ALA A 68 2.82 -10.75 13.53
C ALA A 68 3.38 -11.58 12.35
N SER A 69 4.52 -11.15 11.82
CA SER A 69 5.15 -11.88 10.72
C SER A 69 5.58 -13.26 11.23
N THR A 70 5.08 -14.30 10.57
CA THR A 70 5.62 -15.65 10.67
C THR A 70 6.66 -15.84 9.58
N PRO A 71 7.69 -16.70 9.77
CA PRO A 71 8.61 -17.07 8.70
C PRO A 71 7.81 -17.51 7.47
N ALA A 72 7.79 -16.68 6.42
CA ALA A 72 7.01 -16.99 5.24
C ALA A 72 7.70 -18.13 4.46
N PRO A 73 6.94 -19.08 3.90
CA PRO A 73 7.50 -19.97 2.90
C PRO A 73 8.07 -19.12 1.76
N THR A 74 9.34 -19.35 1.41
CA THR A 74 10.04 -18.58 0.37
C THR A 74 9.39 -18.85 -0.98
N TYR A 75 8.58 -17.91 -1.47
CA TYR A 75 8.11 -17.92 -2.83
C TYR A 75 9.25 -17.54 -3.77
N LYS A 76 9.68 -18.47 -4.63
CA LYS A 76 10.79 -18.28 -5.59
C LYS A 76 10.49 -17.28 -6.71
N ILE A 77 9.29 -16.70 -6.78
CA ILE A 77 8.83 -15.83 -7.87
C ILE A 77 8.75 -14.38 -7.37
N TRP A 78 9.91 -13.79 -7.05
CA TRP A 78 10.00 -12.36 -6.71
C TRP A 78 11.03 -11.66 -7.61
N THR A 79 10.74 -11.67 -8.92
CA THR A 79 11.59 -11.05 -9.95
C THR A 79 11.37 -9.54 -10.03
N SER A 80 12.31 -8.82 -10.65
CA SER A 80 12.17 -7.36 -10.89
C SER A 80 10.94 -7.01 -11.74
N GLY A 81 10.60 -7.86 -12.71
CA GLY A 81 9.39 -7.72 -13.51
C GLY A 81 8.11 -7.85 -12.67
N TYR A 82 8.07 -8.82 -11.76
CA TYR A 82 6.93 -9.02 -10.87
C TYR A 82 6.79 -7.87 -9.85
N GLN A 83 7.89 -7.42 -9.25
CA GLN A 83 7.89 -6.23 -8.38
C GLN A 83 7.38 -4.99 -9.12
N SER A 84 7.80 -4.80 -10.38
CA SER A 84 7.33 -3.71 -11.22
C SER A 84 5.83 -3.82 -11.48
N LEU A 85 5.32 -5.00 -11.83
CA LEU A 85 3.89 -5.24 -12.01
C LEU A 85 3.10 -4.87 -10.74
N VAL A 86 3.48 -5.43 -9.59
CA VAL A 86 2.82 -5.14 -8.30
C VAL A 86 2.82 -3.65 -8.02
N ARG A 87 3.94 -2.95 -8.23
CA ARG A 87 3.99 -1.48 -8.07
C ARG A 87 2.99 -0.76 -8.95
N HIS A 88 2.88 -1.11 -10.24
CA HIS A 88 1.93 -0.47 -11.15
C HIS A 88 0.46 -0.76 -10.81
N LEU A 89 0.17 -1.86 -10.13
CA LEU A 89 -1.17 -2.18 -9.66
C LEU A 89 -1.53 -1.43 -8.37
N ILE A 90 -0.57 -1.28 -7.46
CA ILE A 90 -0.81 -0.73 -6.11
C ILE A 90 -0.70 0.79 -6.08
N ALA A 91 0.26 1.37 -6.81
CA ALA A 91 0.50 2.81 -6.79
C ALA A 91 -0.75 3.64 -7.13
N PRO A 92 -1.55 3.31 -8.17
CA PRO A 92 -2.76 4.06 -8.46
C PRO A 92 -3.80 4.01 -7.34
N LEU A 93 -3.94 2.87 -6.65
CA LEU A 93 -4.88 2.72 -5.53
C LEU A 93 -4.51 3.59 -4.34
N PHE A 94 -3.21 3.67 -4.02
CA PHE A 94 -2.72 4.55 -2.97
C PHE A 94 -2.90 6.02 -3.33
N VAL A 95 -2.58 6.39 -4.57
CA VAL A 95 -2.74 7.76 -5.07
C VAL A 95 -4.21 8.17 -5.03
N ASP A 96 -5.11 7.35 -5.54
CA ASP A 96 -6.56 7.61 -5.54
C ASP A 96 -7.10 7.82 -4.12
N PHE A 97 -6.78 6.91 -3.20
CA PHE A 97 -7.17 7.06 -1.79
C PHE A 97 -6.65 8.38 -1.19
N TYR A 98 -5.39 8.72 -1.42
CA TYR A 98 -4.80 9.95 -0.89
C TYR A 98 -5.44 11.21 -1.49
N GLU A 99 -5.65 11.23 -2.81
CA GLU A 99 -6.21 12.38 -3.54
C GLU A 99 -7.67 12.66 -3.17
N GLN A 100 -8.46 11.63 -2.86
CA GLN A 100 -9.85 11.80 -2.38
C GLN A 100 -9.92 12.64 -1.10
N HIS A 101 -8.89 12.57 -0.25
CA HIS A 101 -8.84 13.28 1.03
C HIS A 101 -8.01 14.56 0.98
N LEU A 102 -7.19 14.75 -0.07
CA LEU A 102 -6.29 15.90 -0.20
C LEU A 102 -7.01 17.26 -0.11
N PRO A 103 -8.19 17.49 -0.75
CA PRO A 103 -8.90 18.77 -0.61
C PRO A 103 -9.24 19.09 0.84
N TRP A 104 -9.66 18.10 1.63
CA TRP A 104 -9.97 18.28 3.03
C TRP A 104 -8.70 18.55 3.85
N ILE A 105 -7.62 17.82 3.60
CA ILE A 105 -6.31 18.03 4.24
C ILE A 105 -5.82 19.46 4.01
N GLU A 106 -5.82 19.93 2.75
CA GLU A 106 -5.37 21.29 2.42
C GLU A 106 -6.25 22.36 3.09
N ALA A 107 -7.57 22.17 3.11
CA ALA A 107 -8.49 23.12 3.71
C ALA A 107 -8.35 23.24 5.24
N ASN A 108 -7.99 22.16 5.93
CA ASN A 108 -8.05 22.10 7.40
C ASN A 108 -6.68 22.08 8.09
N LEU A 109 -5.61 21.65 7.43
CA LEU A 109 -4.32 21.35 8.09
C LEU A 109 -3.17 22.26 7.68
N GLY A 110 -3.46 23.49 7.23
CA GLY A 110 -2.44 24.50 6.93
C GLY A 110 -2.11 24.67 5.44
N GLY A 111 -3.08 24.38 4.56
CA GLY A 111 -2.94 24.59 3.12
C GLY A 111 -2.05 23.54 2.45
N ARG A 112 -1.40 23.94 1.36
CA ARG A 112 -0.47 23.11 0.57
C ARG A 112 0.89 22.89 1.22
N ASP A 113 1.13 23.50 2.38
CA ASP A 113 2.38 23.37 3.10
C ASP A 113 2.37 22.09 3.95
N GLY A 114 2.79 20.99 3.33
CA GLY A 114 2.88 19.68 3.98
C GLY A 114 3.72 19.67 5.26
N SER A 115 4.59 20.67 5.47
CA SER A 115 5.38 20.76 6.70
C SER A 115 4.53 20.98 7.96
N LYS A 116 3.32 21.52 7.78
CA LYS A 116 2.33 21.78 8.83
C LYS A 116 1.39 20.60 9.07
N TRP A 117 1.44 19.59 8.21
CA TRP A 117 0.58 18.41 8.33
C TRP A 117 1.12 17.46 9.41
N PRO A 118 0.24 16.61 9.97
CA PRO A 118 0.66 15.47 10.78
C PRO A 118 1.72 14.64 10.07
N ALA A 119 2.65 14.08 10.83
CA ALA A 119 3.81 13.37 10.29
C ALA A 119 3.41 12.24 9.31
N VAL A 120 2.36 11.48 9.63
CA VAL A 120 1.84 10.43 8.74
C VAL A 120 1.33 10.98 7.40
N LEU A 121 0.61 12.12 7.42
CA LEU A 121 0.07 12.74 6.20
C LEU A 121 1.19 13.36 5.36
N ASP A 122 2.18 14.00 5.98
CA ASP A 122 3.33 14.54 5.26
C ASP A 122 4.22 13.43 4.68
N PHE A 123 4.39 12.32 5.40
CA PHE A 123 5.06 11.14 4.88
C PHE A 123 4.28 10.55 3.69
N ALA A 124 2.96 10.37 3.83
CA ALA A 124 2.09 9.88 2.79
C ALA A 124 2.12 10.74 1.52
N ARG A 125 2.19 12.07 1.65
CA ARG A 125 2.40 13.00 0.54
C ARG A 125 3.66 12.67 -0.26
N VAL A 126 4.75 12.37 0.42
CA VAL A 126 6.02 12.00 -0.22
C VAL A 126 5.91 10.65 -0.93
N ILE A 127 5.24 9.65 -0.31
CA ILE A 127 4.99 8.35 -0.95
C ILE A 127 4.07 8.49 -2.16
N ARG A 128 3.03 9.33 -2.08
CA ARG A 128 2.13 9.64 -3.19
C ARG A 128 2.91 10.19 -4.37
N ASN A 129 3.81 11.14 -4.13
CA ASN A 129 4.69 11.67 -5.17
C ASN A 129 5.58 10.56 -5.75
N ALA A 130 6.14 9.70 -4.89
CA ALA A 130 6.96 8.58 -5.36
C ALA A 130 6.17 7.63 -6.28
N CYS A 131 4.90 7.34 -5.97
CA CYS A 131 4.01 6.58 -6.84
C CYS A 131 3.89 7.20 -8.24
N SER A 132 3.82 8.53 -8.35
CA SER A 132 3.80 9.25 -9.63
C SER A 132 5.15 9.29 -10.36
N HIS A 133 6.26 9.02 -9.68
CA HIS A 133 7.63 9.05 -10.20
C HIS A 133 8.26 7.64 -10.27
N GLY A 134 7.48 6.64 -10.68
CA GLY A 134 7.98 5.28 -10.88
C GLY A 134 8.39 4.55 -9.59
N GLY A 135 7.88 5.00 -8.44
CA GLY A 135 8.20 4.49 -7.12
C GLY A 135 9.41 5.12 -6.45
N LYS A 136 10.01 6.16 -7.06
CA LYS A 136 11.22 6.83 -6.55
C LYS A 136 10.88 8.10 -5.79
N LEU A 137 11.62 8.36 -4.71
CA LEU A 137 11.46 9.60 -3.94
C LEU A 137 11.86 10.82 -4.76
N THR A 138 11.00 11.85 -4.74
CA THR A 138 11.27 13.14 -5.39
C THR A 138 11.21 14.26 -4.36
N PHE A 139 12.37 14.87 -4.12
CA PHE A 139 12.50 16.10 -3.32
C PHE A 139 12.81 17.27 -4.25
N LYS A 140 12.14 18.41 -4.06
CA LYS A 140 12.27 19.57 -4.96
C LYS A 140 13.64 20.25 -4.87
N ASN A 141 14.25 20.23 -3.69
CA ASN A 141 15.57 20.83 -3.45
C ASN A 141 16.26 20.15 -2.28
N SER A 142 17.57 20.38 -2.14
CA SER A 142 18.41 19.83 -1.08
C SER A 142 18.06 20.35 0.32
N THR A 143 17.30 21.44 0.41
CA THR A 143 16.84 22.05 1.67
C THR A 143 15.44 21.60 2.10
N SER A 144 14.82 20.67 1.36
CA SER A 144 13.51 20.14 1.71
C SER A 144 13.56 19.42 3.06
N ARG A 145 12.49 19.53 3.86
CA ARG A 145 12.43 18.85 5.16
C ARG A 145 12.35 17.34 4.98
N SER A 146 13.00 16.59 5.89
CA SER A 146 12.80 15.15 6.02
C SER A 146 11.37 14.83 6.51
N VAL A 147 10.87 13.67 6.14
CA VAL A 147 9.59 13.11 6.60
C VAL A 147 9.84 11.86 7.44
N ASN A 148 8.98 11.62 8.43
CA ASN A 148 9.09 10.47 9.31
C ASN A 148 7.75 9.76 9.48
N TRP A 149 7.78 8.43 9.47
CA TRP A 149 6.64 7.59 9.82
C TRP A 149 7.12 6.30 10.48
N ARG A 150 6.68 6.05 11.72
CA ARG A 150 7.02 4.86 12.52
C ARG A 150 8.52 4.54 12.54
N GLY A 151 9.36 5.56 12.70
CA GLY A 151 10.82 5.42 12.74
C GLY A 151 11.51 5.35 11.36
N ILE A 152 10.75 5.23 10.28
CA ILE A 152 11.28 5.37 8.91
C ILE A 152 11.45 6.86 8.62
N THR A 153 12.62 7.26 8.15
CA THR A 153 12.90 8.64 7.75
C THR A 153 13.35 8.69 6.31
N TYR A 154 12.77 9.60 5.54
CA TYR A 154 13.25 9.96 4.20
C TYR A 154 13.62 11.43 4.16
N SER A 155 14.74 11.72 3.52
CA SER A 155 15.34 13.04 3.45
C SER A 155 15.72 13.40 2.01
N PRO A 156 16.10 14.66 1.72
CA PRO A 156 16.61 15.02 0.40
C PRO A 156 17.83 14.19 -0.06
N ALA A 157 18.59 13.61 0.87
CA ALA A 157 19.69 12.71 0.54
C ALA A 157 19.21 11.38 -0.07
N ASP A 158 17.94 11.03 0.13
CA ASP A 158 17.28 9.85 -0.44
C ASP A 158 16.60 10.15 -1.79
N HIS A 159 16.86 11.31 -2.42
CA HIS A 159 16.34 11.62 -3.76
C HIS A 159 16.67 10.50 -4.76
N ASP A 160 15.73 10.18 -5.65
CA ASP A 160 15.80 9.07 -6.62
C ASP A 160 15.85 7.65 -6.03
N LYS A 161 15.84 7.49 -4.71
CA LYS A 161 15.76 6.17 -4.07
C LYS A 161 14.42 5.51 -4.41
N LEU A 162 14.48 4.27 -4.91
CA LEU A 162 13.30 3.44 -5.14
C LEU A 162 12.72 2.96 -3.80
N VAL A 163 11.51 3.40 -3.46
CA VAL A 163 10.86 3.06 -2.19
C VAL A 163 9.59 2.23 -2.35
N VAL A 164 8.76 2.51 -3.35
CA VAL A 164 7.47 1.79 -3.50
C VAL A 164 7.70 0.38 -4.05
N CYS A 165 7.21 -0.62 -3.32
CA CYS A 165 7.43 -2.06 -3.56
C CYS A 165 8.92 -2.47 -3.56
N ALA A 166 9.77 -1.67 -2.92
CA ALA A 166 11.18 -1.96 -2.69
C ALA A 166 11.50 -1.76 -1.22
N ASP A 167 11.76 -0.52 -0.80
CA ASP A 167 12.02 -0.16 0.59
C ASP A 167 10.77 -0.27 1.48
N LEU A 168 9.59 -0.05 0.89
CA LEU A 168 8.27 -0.31 1.45
C LEU A 168 7.62 -1.43 0.64
N SER A 169 7.23 -2.51 1.31
CA SER A 169 6.43 -3.57 0.70
C SER A 169 4.97 -3.13 0.56
N LEU A 170 4.15 -3.94 -0.11
CA LEU A 170 2.71 -3.70 -0.15
C LEU A 170 2.10 -3.68 1.27
N ALA A 171 2.55 -4.53 2.19
CA ALA A 171 2.04 -4.52 3.56
C ALA A 171 2.37 -3.19 4.28
N ASP A 172 3.54 -2.61 4.00
CA ASP A 172 3.91 -1.28 4.53
C ASP A 172 2.98 -0.19 3.98
N ILE A 173 2.69 -0.21 2.67
CA ILE A 173 1.79 0.77 2.05
C ILE A 173 0.36 0.65 2.60
N ILE A 174 -0.14 -0.57 2.84
CA ILE A 174 -1.47 -0.76 3.43
C ILE A 174 -1.52 -0.32 4.89
N ALA A 175 -0.47 -0.58 5.66
CA ALA A 175 -0.39 -0.04 7.02
C ALA A 175 -0.35 1.49 7.03
N LEU A 176 0.33 2.12 6.07
CA LEU A 176 0.29 3.57 5.90
C LEU A 176 -1.12 4.07 5.56
N VAL A 177 -1.88 3.36 4.71
CA VAL A 177 -3.29 3.71 4.42
C VAL A 177 -4.14 3.67 5.68
N PHE A 178 -3.99 2.65 6.52
CA PHE A 178 -4.71 2.59 7.80
C PHE A 178 -4.33 3.73 8.74
N ASP A 179 -3.04 4.04 8.89
CA ASP A 179 -2.61 5.17 9.73
C ASP A 179 -3.10 6.53 9.20
N ILE A 180 -3.18 6.70 7.87
CA ILE A 180 -3.79 7.88 7.26
C ILE A 180 -5.27 7.95 7.62
N SER A 181 -6.00 6.83 7.47
CA SER A 181 -7.42 6.74 7.80
C SER A 181 -7.67 7.10 9.26
N ASP A 182 -6.91 6.51 10.18
CA ASP A 182 -7.02 6.76 11.62
C ASP A 182 -6.74 8.23 11.95
N GLU A 183 -5.72 8.84 11.33
CA GLU A 183 -5.40 10.27 11.52
C GLU A 183 -6.51 11.18 10.98
N LEU A 184 -7.13 10.82 9.85
CA LEU A 184 -8.24 11.56 9.27
C LEU A 184 -9.52 11.44 10.12
N ASP A 185 -9.85 10.24 10.58
CA ASP A 185 -10.98 9.98 11.47
C ASP A 185 -10.82 10.72 12.80
N ALA A 186 -9.62 10.69 13.40
CA ALA A 186 -9.30 11.42 14.64
C ALA A 186 -9.47 12.94 14.52
N ARG A 187 -9.46 13.47 13.29
CA ARG A 187 -9.65 14.90 12.99
C ARG A 187 -11.01 15.24 12.42
N GLY A 188 -11.92 14.26 12.32
CA GLY A 188 -13.27 14.47 11.82
C GLY A 188 -13.35 14.70 10.31
N CYS A 189 -12.44 14.12 9.53
CA CYS A 189 -12.59 14.07 8.09
C CYS A 189 -13.84 13.23 7.74
N PRO A 190 -14.75 13.71 6.87
CA PRO A 190 -15.89 12.91 6.42
C PRO A 190 -15.42 11.64 5.70
N GLN A 191 -16.10 10.52 5.95
CA GLN A 191 -15.87 9.29 5.20
C GLN A 191 -16.46 9.43 3.78
N THR A 192 -15.66 9.13 2.77
CA THR A 192 -16.02 9.14 1.35
C THR A 192 -16.52 7.79 0.86
#